data_AF-A0A8T4KXT9-F1
#
_entry.id   AF-A0A8T4KXT9-F1
#
_cell.length_a   1.000
_cell.length_b   1.000
_cell.length_c   1.000
_cell.angle_alpha   90.00
_cell.angle_beta   90.00
_cell.angle_gamma   90.00
#
_symmetry.space_group_name_H-M   'P 1'
#
loop_
_entity.id
_entity.type
_entity.pdbx_description
1 polymer ?
#
loop_
_entity_poly.entity_id
_entity_poly.type
_entity_poly.pdbx_seq_one_letter_code
_entity_poly.pdbx_strand_id
1 'polypeptide(L)'
;MVTINRIRLERKGLESLLGPLEAEILKILWTKKDARVREVYNILRQKRKVALTSVAVILDRLHEKKLVKREVESGKGGTHYIYSTRTSRGDFESSVIENTVNKLIDNFGNVAVNYFNERFAKKKGN
;
A
#
# COMPACT_ATOMS: atom_id res chain seq x y z
N MET A 1 -3.16 -4.95 -11.37
CA MET A 1 -2.51 -3.63 -11.32
C MET A 1 -3.10 -2.83 -10.18
N VAL A 2 -2.28 -2.22 -9.33
CA VAL A 2 -2.75 -1.36 -8.23
C VAL A 2 -3.30 -0.07 -8.83
N THR A 3 -4.57 0.25 -8.55
CA THR A 3 -5.19 1.46 -9.08
C THR A 3 -5.02 2.60 -8.07
N ILE A 4 -4.27 3.62 -8.45
CA ILE A 4 -3.99 4.79 -7.61
C ILE A 4 -4.77 5.97 -8.17
N ASN A 5 -5.80 6.37 -7.45
CA ASN A 5 -6.66 7.49 -7.86
C ASN A 5 -6.27 8.81 -7.19
N ARG A 6 -5.48 8.78 -6.11
CA ARG A 6 -5.10 9.98 -5.37
C ARG A 6 -3.75 9.82 -4.71
N ILE A 7 -2.91 10.84 -4.84
CA ILE A 7 -1.61 10.94 -4.16
C ILE A 7 -1.61 12.23 -3.36
N ARG A 8 -1.31 12.11 -2.07
CA ARG A 8 -1.17 13.18 -1.08
C ARG A 8 0.29 13.60 -1.01
N LEU A 9 0.66 14.62 -1.80
CA LEU A 9 2.05 15.09 -1.94
C LEU A 9 2.61 15.74 -0.66
N GLU A 10 1.75 16.07 0.32
CA GLU A 10 2.15 16.59 1.62
C GLU A 10 2.71 15.49 2.56
N ARG A 11 2.52 14.21 2.22
CA ARG A 11 3.00 13.07 3.01
C ARG A 11 4.13 12.34 2.28
N LYS A 12 4.98 11.65 3.03
CA LYS A 12 6.13 10.90 2.48
C LYS A 12 5.85 9.40 2.41
N GLY A 13 6.37 8.76 1.37
CA GLY A 13 6.31 7.30 1.19
C GLY A 13 4.88 6.77 1.10
N LEU A 14 4.64 5.60 1.67
CA LEU A 14 3.35 4.87 1.62
C LEU A 14 2.15 5.69 2.13
N GLU A 15 2.37 6.61 3.07
CA GLU A 15 1.31 7.45 3.64
C GLU A 15 0.81 8.52 2.68
N SER A 16 1.52 8.78 1.58
CA SER A 16 1.03 9.61 0.48
C SER A 16 -0.11 8.95 -0.30
N LEU A 17 -0.28 7.63 -0.17
CA LEU A 17 -1.23 6.84 -0.98
C LEU A 17 -2.28 6.16 -0.13
N LEU A 18 -1.86 5.75 1.07
CA LEU A 18 -2.64 4.94 1.98
C LEU A 18 -2.99 5.76 3.21
N GLY A 19 -4.15 5.48 3.80
CA GLY A 19 -4.45 5.99 5.13
C GLY A 19 -3.41 5.50 6.15
N PRO A 20 -3.18 6.22 7.26
CA PRO A 20 -2.18 5.83 8.25
C PRO A 20 -2.32 4.36 8.71
N LEU A 21 -3.54 3.93 8.99
CA LEU A 21 -3.83 2.58 9.45
C LEU A 21 -3.68 1.52 8.34
N GLU A 22 -3.98 1.87 7.08
CA GLU A 22 -3.74 1.00 5.92
C GLU A 22 -2.23 0.75 5.72
N ALA A 23 -1.42 1.82 5.81
CA ALA A 23 0.02 1.73 5.70
C ALA A 23 0.64 0.91 6.84
N GLU A 24 0.16 1.08 8.07
CA GLU A 24 0.61 0.26 9.21
C GLU A 24 0.27 -1.23 9.03
N ILE A 25 -0.95 -1.54 8.58
CA ILE A 25 -1.38 -2.93 8.33
C ILE A 25 -0.52 -3.58 7.25
N LEU A 26 -0.28 -2.89 6.12
CA LEU A 26 0.58 -3.43 5.06
C LEU A 26 2.02 -3.64 5.52
N LYS A 27 2.57 -2.74 6.34
CA LYS A 27 3.89 -2.93 6.97
C LYS A 27 3.93 -4.21 7.82
N ILE A 28 2.90 -4.47 8.63
CA ILE A 28 2.80 -5.69 9.43
C ILE A 28 2.76 -6.92 8.53
N LEU A 29 1.96 -6.90 7.46
CA LEU A 29 1.82 -8.04 6.55
C LEU A 29 3.11 -8.29 5.74
N TRP A 30 3.84 -7.26 5.30
CA TRP A 30 5.14 -7.44 4.66
C TRP A 30 6.17 -8.08 5.59
N THR A 31 6.10 -7.82 6.90
CA THR A 31 6.99 -8.45 7.89
C THR A 31 6.56 -9.87 8.24
N LYS A 32 5.27 -10.09 8.49
CA LYS A 32 4.74 -11.41 8.91
C LYS A 32 4.50 -12.39 7.76
N LYS A 33 4.43 -11.91 6.52
CA LYS A 33 3.97 -12.61 5.31
C LYS A 33 2.48 -12.95 5.35
N ASP A 34 2.04 -13.67 6.38
CA ASP A 34 0.67 -14.11 6.58
C ASP A 34 0.18 -13.76 7.99
N ALA A 35 -1.04 -13.25 8.13
CA ALA A 35 -1.62 -12.97 9.43
C ALA A 35 -3.15 -13.00 9.44
N ARG A 36 -3.72 -13.46 10.56
CA ARG A 36 -5.15 -13.31 10.85
C ARG A 36 -5.46 -11.90 11.37
N VAL A 37 -6.71 -11.48 11.24
CA VAL A 37 -7.20 -10.17 11.76
C VAL A 37 -6.77 -9.93 13.21
N ARG A 38 -6.93 -10.96 14.06
CA ARG A 38 -6.60 -10.88 15.49
C ARG A 38 -5.10 -10.67 15.73
N GLU A 39 -4.24 -11.24 14.90
CA GLU A 39 -2.79 -11.06 15.00
C GLU A 39 -2.37 -9.65 14.63
N VAL A 40 -2.91 -9.13 13.52
CA VAL A 40 -2.67 -7.74 13.09
C VAL A 40 -3.17 -6.77 14.17
N TYR A 41 -4.37 -7.01 14.72
CA TYR A 41 -4.93 -6.23 15.83
C TYR A 41 -4.04 -6.24 17.07
N ASN A 42 -3.54 -7.41 17.48
CA ASN A 42 -2.68 -7.55 18.65
C ASN A 42 -1.37 -6.76 18.52
N ILE A 43 -0.84 -6.61 17.30
CA ILE A 43 0.35 -5.79 17.04
C ILE A 43 0.00 -4.31 17.04
N LEU A 44 -1.08 -3.90 16.36
CA LEU A 44 -1.48 -2.50 16.26
C LEU A 44 -1.87 -1.90 17.61
N ARG A 45 -2.60 -2.66 18.45
CA ARG A 45 -3.08 -2.16 19.74
C ARG A 45 -1.94 -1.78 20.70
N GLN A 46 -0.74 -2.32 20.50
CA GLN A 46 0.45 -1.96 21.29
C GLN A 46 0.93 -0.54 20.99
N LYS A 47 0.61 0.00 19.81
CA LYS A 47 1.07 1.33 19.36
C LYS A 47 -0.03 2.39 19.39
N ARG A 48 -1.30 1.98 19.29
CA ARG A 48 -2.44 2.90 19.20
C ARG A 48 -3.74 2.26 19.68
N LYS A 49 -4.69 3.10 20.12
CA LYS A 49 -6.08 2.66 20.32
C LYS A 49 -6.72 2.37 18.95
N VAL A 50 -7.15 1.13 18.76
CA VAL A 50 -7.85 0.66 17.55
C VAL A 50 -8.83 -0.44 17.97
N ALA A 51 -9.97 -0.53 17.29
CA ALA A 51 -10.93 -1.62 17.51
C ALA A 51 -10.62 -2.80 16.58
N LEU A 52 -10.91 -4.04 17.03
CA LEU A 52 -10.73 -5.25 16.22
C LEU A 52 -11.52 -5.18 14.90
N THR A 53 -12.75 -4.69 14.96
CA THR A 53 -13.62 -4.50 13.79
C THR A 53 -13.04 -3.49 12.80
N SER A 54 -12.39 -2.42 13.28
CA SER A 54 -11.70 -1.47 12.40
C SER A 54 -10.54 -2.11 11.64
N VAL A 55 -9.80 -3.01 12.28
CA VAL A 55 -8.72 -3.78 11.61
C VAL A 55 -9.32 -4.71 10.55
N ALA A 56 -10.42 -5.40 10.87
CA ALA A 56 -11.13 -6.26 9.91
C ALA A 56 -11.59 -5.47 8.68
N VAL A 57 -12.31 -4.35 8.88
CA VAL A 57 -12.81 -3.48 7.80
C VAL A 57 -11.67 -2.96 6.93
N ILE A 58 -10.52 -2.61 7.51
CA ILE A 58 -9.40 -2.12 6.72
C ILE A 58 -8.72 -3.25 5.94
N LEU A 59 -8.59 -4.44 6.51
CA LEU A 59 -8.10 -5.60 5.77
C LEU A 59 -9.02 -5.94 4.58
N ASP A 60 -10.34 -5.86 4.77
CA ASP A 60 -11.31 -6.03 3.68
C ASP A 60 -11.15 -4.93 2.61
N ARG A 61 -11.01 -3.66 2.99
CA ARG A 61 -10.75 -2.56 2.02
C ARG A 61 -9.44 -2.75 1.27
N LEU A 62 -8.38 -3.20 1.95
CA LEU A 62 -7.10 -3.51 1.30
C LEU A 62 -7.25 -4.69 0.33
N HIS A 63 -8.13 -5.64 0.64
CA HIS A 63 -8.44 -6.77 -0.23
C HIS A 63 -9.21 -6.33 -1.48
N GLU A 64 -10.22 -5.47 -1.31
CA GLU A 64 -10.97 -4.83 -2.41
C GLU A 64 -10.05 -4.02 -3.34
N LYS A 65 -9.10 -3.27 -2.75
CA LYS A 65 -8.03 -2.56 -3.48
C LYS A 65 -7.00 -3.49 -4.14
N LYS A 66 -7.13 -4.82 -3.97
CA LYS A 66 -6.20 -5.85 -4.47
C LYS A 66 -4.76 -5.67 -3.96
N LEU A 67 -4.59 -5.08 -2.77
CA LEU A 67 -3.29 -4.93 -2.12
C LEU A 67 -2.93 -6.14 -1.26
N VAL A 68 -3.95 -6.82 -0.74
CA VAL A 68 -3.80 -8.08 -0.01
C VAL A 68 -4.61 -9.20 -0.66
N LYS A 69 -4.18 -10.43 -0.45
CA LYS A 69 -4.95 -11.66 -0.67
C LYS A 69 -5.66 -12.01 0.64
N ARG A 70 -6.76 -12.74 0.51
CA ARG A 70 -7.52 -13.30 1.61
C ARG A 70 -7.75 -14.76 1.29
N GLU A 71 -7.32 -15.63 2.17
CA GLU A 71 -7.50 -17.08 2.06
C GLU A 71 -8.30 -17.58 3.25
N VAL A 72 -9.04 -18.66 3.02
CA VAL A 72 -9.92 -19.27 4.00
C VAL A 72 -9.26 -20.52 4.52
N GLU A 73 -8.96 -20.55 5.81
CA GLU A 73 -8.38 -21.72 6.49
C GLU A 73 -9.41 -22.32 7.45
N SER A 74 -9.66 -23.62 7.30
CA SER A 74 -10.53 -24.39 8.20
C SER A 74 -9.67 -25.01 9.28
N GLY A 75 -9.97 -24.71 10.55
CA GLY A 75 -9.24 -25.25 11.70
C GLY A 75 -10.15 -25.56 12.88
N LYS A 76 -9.56 -26.02 13.98
CA LYS A 76 -10.29 -26.19 15.25
C LYS A 76 -10.84 -24.82 15.70
N GLY A 77 -12.16 -24.72 15.86
CA GLY A 77 -12.85 -23.47 16.21
C GLY A 77 -13.47 -22.73 15.03
N GLY A 78 -13.47 -23.29 13.82
CA GLY A 78 -14.19 -22.77 12.66
C GLY A 78 -13.29 -22.18 11.57
N THR A 79 -13.92 -21.43 10.68
CA THR A 79 -13.29 -20.82 9.50
C THR A 79 -12.59 -19.51 9.86
N HIS A 80 -11.32 -19.38 9.47
CA HIS A 80 -10.52 -18.18 9.72
C HIS A 80 -10.01 -17.59 8.40
N TYR A 81 -10.00 -16.25 8.32
CA TYR A 81 -9.38 -15.53 7.20
C TYR A 81 -7.90 -15.24 7.49
N ILE A 82 -7.03 -15.69 6.58
CA ILE A 82 -5.62 -15.32 6.53
C ILE A 82 -5.43 -14.23 5.47
N TYR A 83 -4.70 -13.18 5.83
CA TYR A 83 -4.34 -12.10 4.91
C TYR A 83 -2.85 -12.10 4.64
N SER A 84 -2.49 -11.84 3.38
CA SER A 84 -1.10 -11.75 2.92
C SER A 84 -0.95 -10.69 1.84
N THR A 85 0.23 -10.07 1.72
CA THR A 85 0.45 -9.02 0.70
C THR A 85 0.56 -9.62 -0.70
N ARG A 86 -0.04 -8.96 -1.70
CA ARG A 86 0.05 -9.44 -3.10
C ARG A 86 1.42 -9.26 -3.74
N THR A 87 2.14 -8.24 -3.28
CA THR A 87 3.42 -7.79 -3.83
C THR A 87 4.38 -7.50 -2.70
N SER A 88 5.68 -7.52 -2.98
CA SER A 88 6.65 -7.00 -2.01
C SER A 88 6.46 -5.50 -1.81
N ARG A 89 7.08 -4.95 -0.76
CA ARG A 89 7.07 -3.50 -0.52
C ARG A 89 7.72 -2.74 -1.66
N GLY A 90 8.87 -3.22 -2.16
CA GLY A 90 9.59 -2.61 -3.27
C GLY A 90 8.75 -2.60 -4.54
N ASP A 91 8.12 -3.74 -4.88
CA ASP A 91 7.27 -3.84 -6.07
C ASP A 91 6.04 -2.93 -5.97
N PHE A 92 5.46 -2.80 -4.78
CA PHE A 92 4.36 -1.87 -4.55
C PHE A 92 4.82 -0.42 -4.78
N GLU A 93 5.91 0.01 -4.16
CA GLU A 93 6.46 1.36 -4.31
C GLU A 93 6.84 1.64 -5.78
N SER A 94 7.46 0.69 -6.48
CA SER A 94 7.79 0.80 -7.91
C SER A 94 6.54 0.93 -8.78
N SER A 95 5.53 0.07 -8.57
CA SER A 95 4.29 0.11 -9.34
C SER A 95 3.53 1.43 -9.16
N VAL A 96 3.60 2.02 -7.97
CA VAL A 96 3.04 3.35 -7.69
C VAL A 96 3.75 4.41 -8.51
N ILE A 97 5.07 4.45 -8.45
CA ILE A 97 5.88 5.46 -9.14
C ILE A 97 5.63 5.38 -10.64
N GLU A 98 5.70 4.17 -11.19
CA GLU A 98 5.44 3.91 -12.61
C GLU A 98 4.05 4.42 -13.04
N ASN A 99 2.99 4.02 -12.33
CA ASN A 99 1.62 4.46 -12.64
C ASN A 99 1.48 5.99 -12.54
N THR A 100 2.15 6.62 -11.58
CA THR A 100 2.11 8.08 -11.39
C THR A 100 2.80 8.82 -12.52
N VAL A 101 4.01 8.38 -12.87
CA VAL A 101 4.81 8.99 -13.95
C VAL A 101 4.11 8.80 -15.29
N ASN A 102 3.60 7.60 -15.57
CA ASN A 102 2.87 7.32 -16.80
C ASN A 102 1.63 8.22 -16.91
N LYS A 103 0.82 8.35 -15.85
CA LYS A 103 -0.33 9.27 -15.85
C LYS A 103 0.04 10.74 -16.05
N LEU A 104 1.20 11.17 -15.55
CA LEU A 104 1.70 12.53 -15.79
C LEU A 104 2.09 12.70 -17.26
N ILE A 105 2.76 11.72 -17.85
CA ILE A 105 3.12 11.74 -19.27
C ILE A 105 1.86 11.70 -20.14
N ASP A 106 0.90 10.83 -19.82
CA ASP A 106 -0.37 10.69 -20.56
C ASP A 106 -1.18 11.99 -20.54
N ASN A 107 -1.21 12.70 -19.40
CA ASN A 107 -2.01 13.92 -19.23
C ASN A 107 -1.34 15.18 -19.80
N PHE A 108 0.00 15.26 -19.81
CA PHE A 108 0.73 16.50 -20.13
C PHE A 108 1.68 16.36 -21.34
N GLY A 109 1.82 15.15 -21.89
CA GLY A 109 2.62 14.85 -23.08
C GLY A 109 4.05 15.39 -23.00
N ASN A 110 4.47 16.05 -24.08
CA ASN A 110 5.84 16.56 -24.23
C ASN A 110 6.23 17.58 -23.16
N VAL A 111 5.29 18.29 -22.53
CA VAL A 111 5.59 19.24 -21.46
C VAL A 111 6.17 18.52 -20.25
N ALA A 112 5.56 17.40 -19.84
CA ALA A 112 6.08 16.59 -18.75
C ALA A 112 7.44 15.95 -19.10
N VAL A 113 7.58 15.43 -20.32
CA VAL A 113 8.83 14.81 -20.79
C VAL A 113 9.98 15.81 -20.80
N ASN A 114 9.77 17.01 -21.36
CA ASN A 114 10.79 18.05 -21.41
C ASN A 114 11.19 18.50 -20.00
N TYR A 115 10.23 18.71 -19.10
CA TYR A 115 10.52 19.03 -17.71
C TYR A 115 11.36 17.95 -17.02
N PHE A 116 11.03 16.67 -17.21
CA PHE A 116 11.83 15.58 -16.66
C PHE A 116 13.26 15.60 -17.22
N ASN A 117 13.42 15.75 -18.54
CA ASN A 117 14.73 15.82 -19.19
C ASN A 117 15.59 16.95 -18.62
N GLU A 118 15.04 18.16 -18.51
CA GLU A 118 15.73 19.32 -17.93
C GLU A 118 16.07 19.11 -16.45
N ARG A 119 15.14 18.56 -15.68
CA ARG A 119 15.32 18.32 -14.23
C ARG A 119 16.42 17.30 -13.98
N PHE A 120 16.51 16.23 -14.79
CA PHE A 120 17.53 15.21 -14.64
C PHE A 120 18.89 15.64 -15.21
N ALA A 121 18.92 16.47 -16.25
CA ALA A 121 20.15 17.06 -16.77
C ALA A 121 20.85 17.95 -15.71
N LYS A 122 20.09 18.77 -14.98
CA LYS A 122 20.62 19.62 -13.89
C LYS A 122 21.21 18.86 -12.71
N LYS A 123 20.88 17.56 -12.54
CA LYS A 123 21.37 16.74 -11.42
C LYS A 123 22.68 16.01 -11.73
N LYS A 124 23.14 15.97 -12.99
CA LYS A 124 24.44 15.38 -13.39
C LYS A 124 25.62 16.35 -13.31
N GLY A 125 25.37 17.64 -13.03
CA GLY A 125 26.40 18.68 -12.96
C GLY A 125 26.79 19.13 -11.54
N ASN A 126 26.47 18.33 -10.52
CA ASN A 126 26.84 18.59 -9.13
C ASN A 126 27.33 17.31 -8.45
#